data_AF-A0A7X0IVW5-F1
#
_entry.id   AF-A0A7X0IVW5-F1
#
_cell.length_a   1.000
_cell.length_b   1.000
_cell.length_c   1.000
_cell.angle_alpha   90.00
_cell.angle_beta   90.00
_cell.angle_gamma   90.00
#
_symmetry.space_group_name_H-M   'P 1'
#
loop_
_entity.id
_entity.type
_entity.pdbx_description
1 polymer ?
#
loop_
_entity_poly.entity_id
_entity_poly.type
_entity_poly.pdbx_seq_one_letter_code
_entity_poly.pdbx_strand_id
1 'polypeptide(L)'
;MAEGDLVDEAMGLGRYAELLAMLEGTSKYSDVELFERLDRHSRRLRSMAIMHLQFIVEFGYVGQDKKNITVGNRIHSNFPDYFEAWKLAGIPGMASILLENMISDFKSSSNKK
;
A
#
# COMPACT_ATOMS: atom_id res chain seq x y z
N MET A 1 9.02 15.52 3.91
CA MET A 1 7.75 14.76 3.81
C MET A 1 8.01 13.42 4.47
N ALA A 2 7.16 13.00 5.41
CA ALA A 2 7.30 11.67 5.98
C ALA A 2 6.90 10.63 4.94
N GLU A 3 7.47 9.42 5.04
CA GLU A 3 7.15 8.30 4.15
C GLU A 3 5.65 7.96 4.13
N GLY A 4 4.99 8.04 5.28
CA GLY A 4 3.55 7.87 5.39
C GLY A 4 2.75 8.90 4.58
N ASP A 5 3.22 10.15 4.51
CA ASP A 5 2.53 11.21 3.76
C ASP A 5 2.51 10.90 2.25
N LEU A 6 3.57 10.28 1.72
CA LEU A 6 3.63 9.85 0.31
C LEU A 6 2.61 8.75 0.02
N VAL A 7 2.38 7.85 0.97
CA VAL A 7 1.35 6.81 0.85
C VAL A 7 -0.04 7.45 0.85
N ASP A 8 -0.28 8.38 1.77
CA ASP A 8 -1.56 9.10 1.86
C ASP A 8 -1.83 9.92 0.59
N GLU A 9 -0.81 10.52 0.01
CA GLU A 9 -0.89 11.18 -1.30
C GLU A 9 -1.27 10.19 -2.41
N ALA A 10 -0.57 9.06 -2.52
CA ALA A 10 -0.87 8.03 -3.51
C ALA A 10 -2.31 7.48 -3.36
N MET A 11 -2.78 7.30 -2.12
CA MET A 11 -4.16 6.91 -1.82
C MET A 11 -5.16 7.99 -2.24
N GLY A 12 -4.85 9.27 -1.97
CA GLY A 12 -5.65 10.42 -2.43
C GLY A 12 -5.76 10.50 -3.95
N LEU A 13 -4.77 9.97 -4.68
CA LEU A 13 -4.78 9.83 -6.13
C LEU A 13 -5.44 8.52 -6.63
N GLY A 14 -5.99 7.71 -5.73
CA GLY A 14 -6.64 6.43 -6.05
C GLY A 14 -5.69 5.31 -6.45
N ARG A 15 -4.39 5.41 -6.15
CA ARG A 15 -3.34 4.47 -6.59
C ARG A 15 -3.21 3.20 -5.73
N TYR A 16 -4.31 2.72 -5.14
CA TYR A 16 -4.30 1.55 -4.26
C TYR A 16 -3.71 0.29 -4.90
N ALA A 17 -4.09 0.01 -6.15
CA ALA A 17 -3.58 -1.16 -6.88
C ALA A 17 -2.08 -1.05 -7.19
N GLU A 18 -1.58 0.17 -7.43
CA GLU A 18 -0.15 0.39 -7.67
C GLU A 18 0.66 0.24 -6.39
N LEU A 19 0.16 0.79 -5.26
CA LEU A 19 0.76 0.59 -3.95
C LEU A 19 0.83 -0.90 -3.58
N LEU A 20 -0.24 -1.64 -3.86
CA LEU A 20 -0.27 -3.09 -3.67
C LEU A 20 0.80 -3.78 -4.53
N ALA A 21 0.85 -3.46 -5.82
CA ALA A 21 1.82 -4.04 -6.75
C ALA A 21 3.28 -3.72 -6.35
N MET A 22 3.55 -2.53 -5.83
CA MET A 22 4.86 -2.17 -5.27
C MET A 22 5.24 -3.06 -4.09
N LEU A 23 4.30 -3.28 -3.16
CA LEU A 23 4.55 -4.15 -2.01
C LEU A 23 4.64 -5.62 -2.41
N GLU A 24 3.93 -6.07 -3.44
CA GLU A 24 4.00 -7.45 -3.93
C GLU A 24 5.23 -7.73 -4.80
N GLY A 25 5.95 -6.69 -5.24
CA GLY A 25 7.11 -6.84 -6.13
C GLY A 25 6.76 -6.93 -7.61
N THR A 26 5.53 -6.59 -7.99
CA THR A 26 5.00 -6.73 -9.36
C THR A 26 4.93 -5.40 -10.11
N SER A 27 5.15 -4.28 -9.43
CA SER A 27 5.27 -2.95 -10.04
C SER A 27 6.70 -2.67 -10.51
N LYS A 28 6.86 -1.83 -11.55
CA LYS A 28 8.16 -1.26 -11.96
C LYS A 28 8.80 -0.37 -10.89
N TYR A 29 8.03 0.06 -9.89
CA TYR A 29 8.51 0.86 -8.76
C TYR A 29 8.77 0.01 -7.51
N SER A 30 8.82 -1.32 -7.65
CA SER A 30 9.12 -2.20 -6.51
C SER A 30 10.63 -2.30 -6.27
N ASP A 31 11.02 -2.39 -5.00
CA ASP A 31 12.38 -2.76 -4.60
C ASP A 31 12.34 -4.16 -3.96
N VAL A 32 12.56 -5.19 -4.77
CA VAL A 32 12.49 -6.59 -4.31
C VAL A 32 13.69 -6.94 -3.41
N GLU A 33 14.85 -6.29 -3.62
CA GLU A 33 16.02 -6.49 -2.75
C GLU A 33 15.76 -6.01 -1.33
N LEU A 34 15.00 -4.91 -1.18
CA LEU A 34 14.59 -4.39 0.12
C LEU A 34 13.80 -5.44 0.92
N PHE A 35 12.96 -6.25 0.27
CA PHE A 35 12.13 -7.25 0.95
C PHE A 35 12.97 -8.27 1.71
N GLU A 36 14.06 -8.73 1.11
CA GLU A 36 14.97 -9.71 1.69
C GLU A 36 15.70 -9.17 2.93
N ARG A 37 15.97 -7.86 2.93
CA ARG A 37 16.68 -7.17 4.02
C ARG A 37 15.79 -6.80 5.21
N LEU A 38 14.47 -6.90 5.08
CA LEU A 38 13.55 -6.60 6.18
C LEU A 38 13.74 -7.56 7.36
N ASP A 39 13.76 -7.04 8.57
CA ASP A 39 13.67 -7.85 9.78
C ASP A 39 12.27 -8.45 9.96
N ARG A 40 12.10 -9.34 10.94
CA ARG A 40 10.83 -10.06 11.18
C ARG A 40 9.64 -9.12 11.44
N HIS A 41 9.84 -8.04 12.18
CA HIS A 41 8.76 -7.09 12.50
C HIS A 41 8.37 -6.29 11.27
N SER A 42 9.36 -5.79 10.52
CA SER A 42 9.14 -5.08 9.26
C SER A 42 8.44 -5.94 8.21
N ARG A 43 8.83 -7.21 8.07
CA ARG A 43 8.13 -8.18 7.20
C ARG A 43 6.67 -8.36 7.60
N ARG A 44 6.37 -8.44 8.90
CA ARG A 44 5.01 -8.57 9.39
C ARG A 44 4.17 -7.34 9.07
N LEU A 45 4.71 -6.13 9.30
CA LEU A 45 4.02 -4.89 8.96
C LEU A 45 3.73 -4.81 7.45
N ARG A 46 4.70 -5.16 6.60
CA ARG A 46 4.50 -5.27 5.14
C ARG A 46 3.36 -6.23 4.80
N SER A 47 3.34 -7.45 5.36
CA SER A 47 2.27 -8.42 5.10
C SER A 47 0.89 -7.89 5.48
N MET A 48 0.77 -7.21 6.62
CA MET A 48 -0.51 -6.63 7.05
C MET A 48 -0.96 -5.48 6.13
N ALA A 49 -0.01 -4.66 5.66
CA ALA A 49 -0.29 -3.61 4.70
C ALA A 49 -0.76 -4.17 3.35
N ILE A 50 -0.14 -5.26 2.87
CA ILE A 50 -0.59 -6.00 1.67
C ILE A 50 -2.03 -6.48 1.87
N MET A 51 -2.35 -7.14 2.98
CA MET A 51 -3.71 -7.63 3.24
C MET A 51 -4.75 -6.50 3.26
N HIS A 52 -4.41 -5.34 3.83
CA HIS A 52 -5.29 -4.17 3.83
C HIS A 52 -5.52 -3.62 2.41
N LEU A 53 -4.46 -3.46 1.63
CA LEU A 53 -4.56 -2.96 0.25
C LEU A 53 -5.28 -3.95 -0.67
N GLN A 54 -5.06 -5.27 -0.51
CA GLN A 54 -5.82 -6.30 -1.22
C GLN A 54 -7.32 -6.15 -0.96
N PHE A 55 -7.72 -5.96 0.31
CA PHE A 55 -9.12 -5.72 0.66
C PHE A 55 -9.67 -4.44 -0.01
N ILE A 56 -8.92 -3.33 0.00
CA ILE A 56 -9.35 -2.08 -0.64
C ILE A 56 -9.51 -2.28 -2.15
N VAL A 57 -8.53 -2.91 -2.80
CA VAL A 57 -8.53 -3.12 -4.26
C VAL A 57 -9.67 -4.05 -4.66
N GLU A 58 -9.92 -5.11 -3.91
CA GLU A 58 -10.94 -6.11 -4.25
C GLU A 58 -12.37 -5.60 -3.97
N PHE A 59 -12.58 -4.83 -2.90
CA PHE A 59 -13.92 -4.45 -2.46
C PHE A 59 -14.25 -2.95 -2.57
N GLY A 60 -13.28 -2.09 -2.87
CA GLY A 60 -13.46 -0.65 -3.03
C GLY A 60 -13.75 0.12 -1.73
N TYR A 61 -13.58 -0.50 -0.55
CA TYR A 61 -13.86 0.13 0.73
C TYR A 61 -12.60 0.77 1.32
N VAL A 62 -12.55 2.10 1.26
CA VAL A 62 -11.51 2.93 1.87
C VAL A 62 -12.08 3.53 3.15
N GLY A 63 -11.78 2.94 4.31
CA GLY A 63 -12.25 3.48 5.60
C GLY A 63 -12.31 2.46 6.73
N GLN A 64 -12.52 2.96 7.95
CA GLN A 64 -12.63 2.13 9.17
C GLN A 64 -14.03 1.54 9.38
N ASP A 65 -15.04 2.02 8.64
CA ASP A 65 -16.46 1.74 8.90
C ASP A 65 -16.88 0.31 8.54
N LYS A 66 -16.15 -0.34 7.62
CA LYS A 66 -16.38 -1.75 7.24
C LYS A 66 -15.14 -2.58 7.46
N LYS A 67 -15.05 -3.17 8.65
CA LYS A 67 -13.92 -4.02 9.06
C LYS A 67 -13.90 -5.38 8.37
N ASN A 68 -15.06 -5.86 7.92
CA ASN A 68 -15.21 -7.18 7.31
C ASN A 68 -16.31 -7.22 6.25
N ILE A 69 -16.12 -8.11 5.28
CA ILE A 69 -17.07 -8.42 4.20
C ILE A 69 -17.13 -9.95 4.09
N THR A 70 -18.34 -10.48 4.02
CA THR A 70 -18.54 -11.92 3.81
C THR A 70 -18.86 -12.16 2.34
N VAL A 71 -18.06 -13.00 1.69
CA VAL A 71 -18.28 -13.44 0.30
C VAL A 71 -18.38 -14.97 0.30
N GLY A 72 -19.59 -15.49 0.02
CA GLY A 72 -19.87 -16.91 0.17
C GLY A 72 -19.65 -17.38 1.61
N ASN A 73 -18.70 -18.31 1.80
CA ASN A 73 -18.33 -18.85 3.13
C ASN A 73 -16.98 -18.31 3.64
N ARG A 74 -16.51 -17.18 3.10
CA ARG A 74 -15.23 -16.54 3.49
C ARG A 74 -15.48 -15.16 4.06
N ILE A 75 -14.76 -14.84 5.14
CA ILE A 75 -14.73 -13.50 5.73
C ILE A 75 -13.44 -12.83 5.30
N HIS A 76 -13.56 -11.74 4.56
CA HIS A 76 -12.48 -10.84 4.20
C HIS A 76 -12.45 -9.71 5.21
N SER A 77 -11.26 -9.36 5.72
CA SER A 77 -11.11 -8.31 6.74
C SER A 77 -10.12 -7.26 6.28
N ASN A 78 -10.36 -6.00 6.64
CA ASN A 78 -9.39 -4.93 6.47
C ASN A 78 -8.57 -4.76 7.76
N PHE A 79 -7.39 -4.13 7.64
CA PHE A 79 -6.48 -3.91 8.76
C PHE A 79 -6.00 -2.45 8.88
N PRO A 80 -6.90 -1.47 9.05
CA PRO A 80 -6.57 -0.05 9.03
C PRO A 80 -5.56 0.33 10.12
N ASP A 81 -5.70 -0.19 11.34
CA ASP A 81 -4.79 0.13 12.45
C ASP A 81 -3.36 -0.38 12.19
N TYR A 82 -3.23 -1.56 11.57
CA TYR A 82 -1.93 -2.09 11.18
C TYR A 82 -1.34 -1.39 9.96
N PHE A 83 -2.20 -0.92 9.04
CA PHE A 83 -1.76 -0.12 7.91
C PHE A 83 -1.22 1.24 8.37
N GLU A 84 -1.87 1.87 9.34
CA GLU A 84 -1.36 3.09 9.99
C GLU A 84 -0.04 2.82 10.72
N ALA A 85 0.06 1.74 11.48
CA ALA A 85 1.31 1.34 12.12
C ALA A 85 2.44 1.09 11.10
N TRP A 86 2.13 0.52 9.94
CA TRP A 86 3.09 0.35 8.85
C TRP A 86 3.57 1.69 8.27
N LYS A 87 2.66 2.67 8.05
CA LYS A 87 3.04 4.04 7.63
C LYS A 87 3.93 4.72 8.67
N LEU A 88 3.57 4.64 9.95
CA LEU A 88 4.34 5.22 11.06
C LEU A 88 5.73 4.60 11.23
N ALA A 89 5.90 3.33 10.82
CA ALA A 89 7.17 2.62 10.86
C ALA A 89 8.11 2.93 9.68
N GLY A 90 7.75 3.89 8.81
CA GLY A 90 8.55 4.25 7.64
C GLY A 90 8.36 3.30 6.45
N ILE A 91 7.11 2.85 6.24
CA ILE A 91 6.68 2.06 5.07
C ILE A 91 7.57 0.86 4.71
N PRO A 92 7.98 0.01 5.69
CA PRO A 92 8.93 -1.06 5.44
C PRO A 92 8.51 -1.94 4.25
N GLY A 93 9.46 -2.15 3.34
CA GLY A 93 9.21 -2.82 2.06
C GLY A 93 8.77 -1.90 0.93
N MET A 94 8.94 -0.58 1.08
CA MET A 94 8.77 0.37 0.00
C MET A 94 9.90 1.40 0.04
N ALA A 95 10.54 1.65 -1.10
CA ALA A 95 11.54 2.70 -1.21
C ALA A 95 10.84 4.03 -1.52
N SER A 96 11.03 5.03 -0.67
CA SER A 96 10.36 6.34 -0.74
C SER A 96 10.59 7.04 -2.08
N ILE A 97 11.81 6.94 -2.63
CA ILE A 97 12.16 7.48 -3.94
C ILE A 97 11.38 6.82 -5.10
N LEU A 98 11.11 5.52 -5.01
CA LEU A 98 10.33 4.81 -6.03
C LEU A 98 8.84 5.15 -5.93
N LEU A 99 8.34 5.35 -4.71
CA LEU A 99 6.99 5.85 -4.46
C LEU A 99 6.80 7.27 -5.02
N GLU A 100 7.75 8.17 -4.80
CA GLU A 100 7.76 9.51 -5.38
C GLU A 100 7.75 9.47 -6.92
N ASN A 101 8.59 8.62 -7.51
CA ASN A 101 8.63 8.42 -8.97
C ASN A 101 7.28 7.95 -9.52
N MET A 102 6.61 7.02 -8.82
CA MET A 102 5.28 6.53 -9.18
C MET A 102 4.24 7.65 -9.19
N ILE A 103 4.22 8.47 -8.14
CA ILE A 103 3.31 9.61 -8.01
C ILE A 103 3.58 10.65 -9.11
N SER A 104 4.85 10.97 -9.36
CA SER A 104 5.28 11.93 -10.37
C SER A 104 4.88 11.50 -11.79
N ASP A 105 5.13 10.24 -12.14
CA ASP A 105 4.76 9.67 -13.45
C ASP A 105 3.24 9.71 -13.66
N PHE A 106 2.46 9.42 -12.62
CA PHE A 106 1.00 9.50 -12.67
C PHE A 106 0.52 10.92 -12.93
N LYS A 107 0.99 11.91 -12.14
CA LYS A 107 0.62 13.32 -12.31
C LYS A 107 0.99 13.85 -13.69
N SER A 108 2.19 13.51 -14.17
CA SER A 108 2.67 13.89 -15.50
C SER A 108 1.84 13.30 -16.63
N SER A 109 1.31 12.09 -16.44
CA SER A 109 0.41 11.44 -17.41
C SER A 109 -1.01 12.01 -17.36
N SER A 110 -1.49 12.42 -16.19
CA SER A 110 -2.80 13.04 -16.01
C SER A 110 -2.88 14.45 -16.61
N ASN A 111 -1.80 15.24 -16.56
CA ASN A 111 -1.75 16.59 -17.14
C ASN A 111 -1.68 16.60 -18.68
N LYS A 112 -1.53 15.45 -19.33
CA LYS A 112 -1.49 15.31 -20.80
C LYS A 112 -2.83 14.89 -21.42
N LYS A 113 -3.87 14.73 -20.61
CA LYS A 113 -5.25 14.48 -21.04
C LYS A 113 -6.10 15.71 -20.84
#